data_AF-A0A956YFE0-F1
#
_entry.id   AF-A0A956YFE0-F1
#
_cell.length_a   1.000
_cell.length_b   1.000
_cell.length_c   1.000
_cell.angle_alpha   90.00
_cell.angle_beta   90.00
_cell.angle_gamma   90.00
#
_symmetry.space_group_name_H-M   'P 1'
#
loop_
_entity.id
_entity.type
_entity.pdbx_description
1 polymer ?
#
loop_
_entity_poly.entity_id
_entity_poly.type
_entity_poly.pdbx_seq_one_letter_code
_entity_poly.pdbx_strand_id
1 'polypeptide(L)'
;MDSSYSSEIQALIEQLKAPAPFHRITALEKLLKIDPPPDNLHSIAQQMKDDSDANVRHLVEQLVLKLGKEGGKFSEEENLILTTTHFIEGRTITKYIEVITAEVVLGTGVFSEIGANIADIFGKRAAGFQEKLQEARKLALDELRILAFKKNADAIVGLDLDFMNLGNNVLVVIATGTGVKLSNNDIQNSDSTTPDQDG
;
A
#
# COMPACT_ATOMS: atom_id res chain seq x y z
N MET A 1 -0.29 30.52 -0.19
CA MET A 1 -1.06 29.48 -0.90
C MET A 1 -2.11 30.17 -1.74
N ASP A 2 -2.24 29.78 -3.01
CA ASP A 2 -3.19 30.37 -3.97
C ASP A 2 -4.65 30.07 -3.55
N SER A 3 -5.56 31.02 -3.72
CA SER A 3 -6.97 30.90 -3.34
C SER A 3 -7.69 29.74 -4.04
N SER A 4 -7.24 29.39 -5.25
CA SER A 4 -7.76 28.25 -6.03
C SER A 4 -7.31 26.89 -5.47
N TYR A 5 -6.17 26.83 -4.78
CA TYR A 5 -5.66 25.60 -4.19
C TYR A 5 -6.45 25.22 -2.93
N SER A 6 -6.84 26.24 -2.16
CA SER A 6 -7.66 26.09 -0.96
C SER A 6 -9.09 25.61 -1.29
N SER A 7 -9.69 26.10 -2.38
CA SER A 7 -11.03 25.70 -2.79
C SER A 7 -11.09 24.25 -3.30
N GLU A 8 -10.07 23.79 -4.03
CA GLU A 8 -9.97 22.39 -4.48
C GLU A 8 -9.86 21.43 -3.29
N ILE A 9 -9.01 21.73 -2.32
CA ILE A 9 -8.88 20.93 -1.09
C ILE A 9 -10.20 20.86 -0.32
N GLN A 10 -10.92 21.98 -0.20
CA GLN A 10 -12.23 21.99 0.47
C GLN A 10 -13.25 21.12 -0.29
N ALA A 11 -13.24 21.13 -1.62
CA ALA A 11 -14.12 20.28 -2.40
C ALA A 11 -13.83 18.79 -2.19
N LEU A 12 -12.55 18.40 -2.10
CA LEU A 12 -12.16 17.02 -1.81
C LEU A 12 -12.59 16.60 -0.40
N ILE A 13 -12.41 17.46 0.60
CA ILE A 13 -12.84 17.19 1.97
C ILE A 13 -14.37 17.02 2.04
N GLU A 14 -15.13 17.83 1.32
CA GLU A 14 -16.59 17.70 1.29
C GLU A 14 -17.01 16.39 0.61
N GLN A 15 -16.30 15.99 -0.45
CA GLN A 15 -16.53 14.74 -1.17
C GLN A 15 -16.31 13.50 -0.27
N LEU A 16 -15.48 13.57 0.77
CA LEU A 16 -15.31 12.49 1.76
C LEU A 16 -16.58 12.20 2.56
N LYS A 17 -17.53 13.12 2.64
CA LYS A 17 -18.82 12.92 3.33
C LYS A 17 -19.87 12.26 2.45
N ALA A 18 -19.57 12.05 1.16
CA ALA A 18 -20.54 11.48 0.22
C ALA A 18 -20.94 10.06 0.63
N PRO A 19 -22.22 9.67 0.48
CA PRO A 19 -22.70 8.34 0.85
C PRO A 19 -22.13 7.23 -0.05
N ALA A 20 -21.86 7.52 -1.32
CA ALA A 20 -21.29 6.57 -2.27
C ALA A 20 -19.78 6.38 -2.02
N PRO A 21 -19.27 5.14 -1.83
CA PRO A 21 -17.86 4.88 -1.58
C PRO A 21 -16.93 5.39 -2.66
N PHE A 22 -17.33 5.28 -3.93
CA PHE A 22 -16.54 5.74 -5.09
C PHE A 22 -16.07 7.19 -4.93
N HIS A 23 -16.95 8.09 -4.47
CA HIS A 23 -16.59 9.49 -4.27
C HIS A 23 -15.55 9.67 -3.16
N ARG A 24 -15.69 8.91 -2.06
CA ARG A 24 -14.74 8.95 -0.94
C ARG A 24 -13.37 8.42 -1.36
N ILE A 25 -13.35 7.31 -2.10
CA ILE A 25 -12.14 6.70 -2.68
C ILE A 25 -11.39 7.73 -3.54
N THR A 26 -12.07 8.32 -4.53
CA THR A 26 -11.45 9.33 -5.41
C THR A 26 -10.91 10.54 -4.64
N ALA A 27 -11.62 10.99 -3.61
CA ALA A 27 -11.17 12.10 -2.78
C ALA A 27 -9.92 11.72 -1.95
N LEU A 28 -9.90 10.55 -1.33
CA LEU A 28 -8.75 10.05 -0.57
C LEU A 28 -7.50 9.86 -1.45
N GLU A 29 -7.64 9.29 -2.66
CA GLU A 29 -6.53 9.13 -3.61
C GLU A 29 -5.90 10.47 -4.00
N LYS A 30 -6.73 11.51 -4.20
CA LYS A 30 -6.25 12.86 -4.51
C LYS A 30 -5.58 13.50 -3.30
N LEU A 31 -6.18 13.39 -2.11
CA LEU A 31 -5.61 13.92 -0.86
C LEU A 31 -4.28 13.25 -0.51
N LEU A 32 -4.12 11.95 -0.79
CA LEU A 32 -2.85 11.23 -0.64
C LEU A 32 -1.72 11.78 -1.52
N LYS A 33 -2.04 12.43 -2.64
CA LYS A 33 -1.05 13.02 -3.57
C LYS A 33 -0.70 14.47 -3.22
N ILE A 34 -1.42 15.10 -2.30
CA ILE A 34 -1.17 16.48 -1.86
C ILE A 34 0.00 16.54 -0.87
N ASP A 35 0.84 17.56 -1.04
CA ASP A 35 2.02 17.85 -0.23
C ASP A 35 2.23 19.40 -0.18
N PRO A 36 2.22 20.04 1.00
CA PRO A 36 1.94 19.45 2.32
C PRO A 36 0.46 19.07 2.48
N PRO A 37 0.15 18.03 3.27
CA PRO A 37 -1.23 17.61 3.52
C PRO A 37 -2.02 18.70 4.27
N PRO A 38 -3.36 18.78 4.07
CA PRO A 38 -4.20 19.68 4.85
C PRO A 38 -4.16 19.40 6.37
N ASP A 39 -4.10 20.44 7.19
CA ASP A 39 -3.95 20.34 8.66
C ASP A 39 -5.04 19.49 9.34
N ASN A 40 -6.27 19.52 8.83
CA ASN A 40 -7.40 18.79 9.40
C ASN A 40 -7.50 17.33 8.93
N LEU A 41 -6.67 16.91 7.99
CA LEU A 41 -6.76 15.62 7.32
C LEU A 41 -6.58 14.45 8.29
N HIS A 42 -5.72 14.59 9.31
CA HIS A 42 -5.52 13.55 10.32
C HIS A 42 -6.80 13.29 11.10
N SER A 43 -7.51 14.33 11.53
CA SER A 43 -8.77 14.19 12.28
C SER A 43 -9.87 13.56 11.43
N ILE A 44 -9.94 13.91 10.15
CA ILE A 44 -10.91 13.37 9.19
C ILE A 44 -10.63 11.88 8.96
N ALA A 45 -9.36 11.52 8.73
CA ALA A 45 -8.97 10.13 8.52
C ALA A 45 -9.32 9.26 9.74
N GLN A 46 -9.12 9.74 10.97
CA GLN A 46 -9.51 8.98 12.18
C GLN A 46 -11.02 8.71 12.25
N GLN A 47 -11.87 9.66 11.83
CA GLN A 47 -13.33 9.48 11.81
C GLN A 47 -13.80 8.46 10.76
N MET A 48 -12.98 8.22 9.73
CA MET A 48 -13.30 7.33 8.62
C MET A 48 -12.72 5.92 8.78
N LYS A 49 -12.04 5.60 9.89
CA LYS A 49 -11.46 4.27 10.13
C LYS A 49 -12.48 3.14 10.15
N ASP A 50 -13.70 3.45 10.56
CA ASP A 50 -14.81 2.49 10.66
C ASP A 50 -15.77 2.58 9.46
N ASP A 51 -15.31 3.11 8.31
CA ASP A 51 -16.12 3.18 7.10
C ASP A 51 -16.61 1.79 6.68
N SER A 52 -17.87 1.70 6.25
CA SER A 52 -18.47 0.44 5.78
C SER A 52 -17.75 -0.18 4.57
N ASP A 53 -17.06 0.63 3.76
CA ASP A 53 -16.36 0.16 2.57
C ASP A 53 -14.89 -0.19 2.88
N ALA A 54 -14.45 -1.38 2.46
CA ALA A 54 -13.09 -1.86 2.73
C ALA A 54 -12.00 -1.03 2.02
N ASN A 55 -12.25 -0.56 0.80
CA ASN A 55 -11.29 0.26 0.05
C ASN A 55 -11.14 1.64 0.69
N VAL A 56 -12.25 2.20 1.19
CA VAL A 56 -12.21 3.47 1.94
C VAL A 56 -11.38 3.30 3.21
N ARG A 57 -11.62 2.24 4.00
CA ARG A 57 -10.82 1.96 5.20
C ARG A 57 -9.34 1.77 4.87
N HIS A 58 -9.02 1.06 3.80
CA HIS A 58 -7.64 0.87 3.34
C HIS A 58 -6.96 2.20 3.00
N LEU A 59 -7.60 3.05 2.19
CA LEU A 59 -7.05 4.36 1.83
C LEU A 59 -6.93 5.31 3.02
N VAL A 60 -7.86 5.23 3.97
CA VAL A 60 -7.78 5.95 5.25
C VAL A 60 -6.59 5.48 6.06
N GLU A 61 -6.32 4.17 6.12
CA GLU A 61 -5.15 3.63 6.80
C GLU A 61 -3.85 4.13 6.15
N GLN A 62 -3.74 4.07 4.82
CA GLN A 62 -2.62 4.66 4.06
C GLN A 62 -2.43 6.15 4.38
N LEU A 63 -3.52 6.89 4.48
CA LEU A 63 -3.51 8.32 4.78
C LEU A 63 -3.03 8.60 6.20
N VAL A 64 -3.55 7.88 7.20
CA VAL A 64 -3.10 7.99 8.60
C VAL A 64 -1.61 7.66 8.70
N LEU A 65 -1.15 6.61 8.00
CA LEU A 65 0.26 6.25 7.93
C LEU A 65 1.09 7.37 7.30
N LYS A 66 0.64 7.98 6.20
CA LYS A 66 1.33 9.12 5.57
C LYS A 66 1.43 10.32 6.52
N LEU A 67 0.34 10.66 7.21
CA LEU A 67 0.27 11.82 8.11
C LEU A 67 1.06 11.65 9.40
N GLY A 68 1.21 10.42 9.90
CA GLY A 68 2.06 10.11 11.04
C GLY A 68 3.57 10.23 10.76
N LYS A 69 3.99 10.35 9.48
CA LYS A 69 5.40 10.33 9.05
C LYS A 69 6.10 11.69 9.06
N GLU A 70 5.38 12.83 9.14
CA GLU A 70 6.00 14.17 9.13
C GLU A 70 6.79 14.52 10.41
N GLY A 71 6.89 13.59 11.36
CA GLY A 71 7.71 13.69 12.58
C GLY A 71 8.95 12.78 12.66
N GLY A 72 9.33 12.10 11.57
CA GLY A 72 10.60 11.34 11.50
C GLY A 72 10.52 9.88 11.99
N LYS A 73 10.69 8.98 11.01
CA LYS A 73 10.97 7.51 11.00
C LYS A 73 9.96 6.82 10.08
N PHE A 74 10.47 6.10 9.07
CA PHE A 74 9.68 5.18 8.26
C PHE A 74 8.95 4.19 9.20
N SER A 75 7.66 3.92 8.96
CA SER A 75 6.96 2.93 9.80
C SER A 75 7.53 1.54 9.52
N GLU A 76 7.64 0.71 10.57
CA GLU A 76 8.15 -0.67 10.46
C GLU A 76 7.39 -1.51 9.41
N GLU A 77 6.15 -1.14 9.10
CA GLU A 77 5.30 -1.73 8.04
C GLU A 77 5.88 -1.54 6.62
N GLU A 78 6.47 -0.38 6.32
CA GLU A 78 7.08 -0.10 5.02
C GLU A 78 8.40 -0.85 4.82
N ASN A 79 9.06 -1.20 5.92
CA ASN A 79 10.31 -1.98 5.93
C ASN A 79 10.06 -3.50 5.86
N LEU A 80 8.79 -3.93 5.85
CA LEU A 80 8.45 -5.34 5.72
C LEU A 80 8.88 -5.84 4.33
N ILE A 81 9.84 -6.77 4.35
CA ILE A 81 10.45 -7.30 3.13
C ILE A 81 9.41 -8.12 2.37
N LEU A 82 9.17 -7.77 1.11
CA LEU A 82 8.40 -8.59 0.18
C LEU A 82 9.36 -9.19 -0.84
N THR A 83 9.31 -10.50 -1.04
CA THR A 83 10.08 -11.16 -2.09
C THR A 83 9.31 -12.29 -2.74
N THR A 84 9.52 -12.47 -4.05
CA THR A 84 9.02 -13.61 -4.82
C THR A 84 9.85 -14.87 -4.57
N THR A 85 11.05 -14.74 -4.01
CA THR A 85 11.88 -15.87 -3.59
C THR A 85 11.32 -16.53 -2.33
N HIS A 86 11.61 -17.81 -2.12
CA HIS A 86 11.16 -18.56 -0.94
C HIS A 86 12.07 -18.35 0.30
N PHE A 87 13.14 -17.57 0.16
CA PHE A 87 14.13 -17.29 1.20
C PHE A 87 14.73 -15.88 1.01
N ILE A 88 15.40 -15.38 2.05
CA ILE A 88 16.10 -14.08 2.05
C ILE A 88 17.56 -14.36 2.38
N GLU A 89 18.51 -13.95 1.53
CA GLU A 89 19.93 -14.18 1.78
C GLU A 89 20.39 -13.53 3.10
N GLY A 90 21.22 -14.27 3.86
CA GLY A 90 21.79 -13.79 5.12
C GLY A 90 20.81 -13.75 6.30
N ARG A 91 19.53 -14.16 6.12
CA ARG A 91 18.52 -14.20 7.18
C ARG A 91 17.88 -15.58 7.24
N THR A 92 17.74 -16.16 8.43
CA THR A 92 17.06 -17.45 8.61
C THR A 92 15.58 -17.23 8.92
N ILE A 93 14.69 -17.98 8.30
CA ILE A 93 13.27 -18.01 8.69
C ILE A 93 13.14 -18.80 9.99
N THR A 94 12.68 -18.15 11.06
CA THR A 94 12.53 -18.76 12.39
C THR A 94 11.11 -19.26 12.65
N LYS A 95 10.11 -18.71 11.94
CA LYS A 95 8.71 -19.14 12.02
C LYS A 95 7.96 -18.78 10.74
N TYR A 96 7.16 -19.72 10.25
CA TYR A 96 6.11 -19.45 9.27
C TYR A 96 4.82 -19.11 10.00
N ILE A 97 4.20 -17.97 9.69
CA ILE A 97 3.01 -17.48 10.39
C ILE A 97 1.78 -18.08 9.72
N GLU A 98 1.50 -17.67 8.49
CA GLU A 98 0.40 -18.15 7.66
C GLU A 98 0.56 -17.62 6.22
N VAL A 99 -0.31 -18.10 5.32
CA VAL A 99 -0.50 -17.47 4.01
C VAL A 99 -1.29 -16.19 4.20
N ILE A 100 -0.83 -15.12 3.56
CA ILE A 100 -1.44 -13.80 3.61
C ILE A 100 -1.78 -13.41 2.17
N THR A 101 -2.99 -12.89 1.99
CA THR A 101 -3.51 -12.46 0.70
C THR A 101 -4.12 -11.06 0.82
N ALA A 102 -3.98 -10.27 -0.23
CA ALA A 102 -4.67 -9.00 -0.41
C ALA A 102 -5.22 -8.89 -1.84
N GLU A 103 -6.42 -8.34 -1.99
CA GLU A 103 -7.12 -8.22 -3.27
C GLU A 103 -7.55 -6.77 -3.53
N VAL A 104 -7.21 -6.26 -4.71
CA VAL A 104 -7.64 -4.94 -5.17
C VAL A 104 -8.48 -5.08 -6.42
N VAL A 105 -9.66 -4.46 -6.42
CA VAL A 105 -10.61 -4.50 -7.53
C VAL A 105 -10.61 -3.18 -8.31
N LEU A 106 -10.23 -3.24 -9.58
CA LEU A 106 -10.38 -2.17 -10.55
C LEU A 106 -11.73 -2.32 -11.27
N GLY A 107 -12.64 -1.38 -11.02
CA GLY A 107 -13.99 -1.39 -11.56
C GLY A 107 -14.15 -0.84 -12.99
N THR A 108 -15.37 -1.00 -13.52
CA THR A 108 -15.80 -0.60 -14.87
C THR A 108 -15.40 0.80 -15.30
N GLY A 109 -15.47 1.78 -14.39
CA GLY A 109 -15.16 3.19 -14.66
C GLY A 109 -13.77 3.41 -15.24
N VAL A 110 -12.77 2.67 -14.74
CA VAL A 110 -11.37 2.75 -15.20
C VAL A 110 -11.24 2.35 -16.66
N PHE A 111 -11.87 1.24 -17.04
CA PHE A 111 -11.81 0.73 -18.41
C PHE A 111 -12.72 1.50 -19.37
N SER A 112 -13.86 2.01 -18.89
CA SER A 112 -14.76 2.86 -19.68
C SER A 112 -14.11 4.20 -20.05
N GLU A 113 -13.35 4.82 -19.14
CA GLU A 113 -12.56 6.03 -19.41
C GLU A 113 -11.45 5.78 -20.45
N ILE A 114 -10.86 4.59 -20.45
CA ILE A 114 -9.88 4.17 -21.46
C ILE A 114 -10.57 3.89 -22.80
N GLY A 115 -11.77 3.31 -22.81
CA GLY A 115 -12.49 2.86 -24.01
C GLY A 115 -13.21 3.95 -24.82
N ALA A 116 -13.59 5.08 -24.20
CA ALA A 116 -14.40 6.12 -24.86
C ALA A 116 -13.67 6.96 -25.94
N ASN A 117 -12.37 6.72 -26.16
CA ASN A 117 -11.52 7.57 -27.02
C ASN A 117 -10.73 6.79 -28.10
N ILE A 118 -11.21 5.63 -28.56
CA ILE A 118 -10.34 4.66 -29.27
C ILE A 118 -10.80 4.25 -30.68
N ALA A 119 -10.35 5.04 -31.67
CA ALA A 119 -9.83 4.66 -33.00
C ALA A 119 -8.97 5.86 -33.44
N ASP A 120 -7.66 6.00 -33.20
CA ASP A 120 -6.48 5.25 -33.65
C ASP A 120 -5.25 5.53 -32.73
N ILE A 121 -4.16 4.74 -32.84
CA ILE A 121 -2.78 4.98 -32.32
C ILE A 121 -2.33 4.14 -31.10
N PHE A 122 -1.47 3.16 -31.36
CA PHE A 122 -0.98 2.05 -30.50
C PHE A 122 -0.02 2.40 -29.33
N GLY A 123 0.27 3.67 -29.02
CA GLY A 123 1.35 4.02 -28.07
C GLY A 123 0.94 4.80 -26.81
N LYS A 124 0.06 5.80 -26.95
CA LYS A 124 -0.36 6.65 -25.80
C LYS A 124 -1.51 6.05 -24.96
N ARG A 125 -2.13 4.98 -25.45
CA ARG A 125 -3.29 4.29 -24.86
C ARG A 125 -2.93 3.33 -23.75
N ALA A 126 -1.77 2.69 -23.87
CA ALA A 126 -1.26 1.78 -22.85
C ALA A 126 -0.91 2.53 -21.56
N ALA A 127 -0.52 3.82 -21.64
CA ALA A 127 -0.06 4.57 -20.49
C ALA A 127 -1.11 4.69 -19.36
N GLY A 128 -2.35 5.10 -19.68
CA GLY A 128 -3.40 5.23 -18.66
C GLY A 128 -3.85 3.89 -18.06
N PHE A 129 -3.91 2.85 -18.90
CA PHE A 129 -4.19 1.49 -18.42
C PHE A 129 -3.05 0.93 -17.55
N GLN A 130 -1.81 1.13 -17.98
CA GLN A 130 -0.60 0.73 -17.26
C GLN A 130 -0.47 1.46 -15.93
N GLU A 131 -0.77 2.77 -15.89
CA GLU A 131 -0.80 3.56 -14.66
C GLU A 131 -1.80 2.99 -13.66
N LYS A 132 -3.01 2.65 -14.13
CA LYS A 132 -4.05 2.06 -13.27
C LYS A 132 -3.71 0.65 -12.79
N LEU A 133 -3.08 -0.16 -13.64
CA LEU A 133 -2.53 -1.46 -13.24
C LEU A 133 -1.41 -1.33 -12.20
N GLN A 134 -0.53 -0.34 -12.37
CA GLN A 134 0.54 -0.06 -11.44
C GLN A 134 -0.01 0.42 -10.10
N GLU A 135 -1.02 1.29 -10.11
CA GLU A 135 -1.73 1.76 -8.92
C GLU A 135 -2.38 0.59 -8.18
N ALA A 136 -3.12 -0.27 -8.87
CA ALA A 136 -3.74 -1.45 -8.24
C ALA A 136 -2.71 -2.44 -7.68
N ARG A 137 -1.62 -2.69 -8.40
CA ARG A 137 -0.52 -3.53 -7.89
C ARG A 137 0.09 -2.93 -6.63
N LYS A 138 0.34 -1.62 -6.63
CA LYS A 138 0.90 -0.91 -5.47
C LYS A 138 -0.03 -1.04 -4.28
N LEU A 139 -1.33 -0.78 -4.45
CA LEU A 139 -2.33 -0.93 -3.40
C LEU A 139 -2.37 -2.36 -2.85
N ALA A 140 -2.39 -3.37 -3.72
CA ALA A 140 -2.42 -4.77 -3.29
C ALA A 140 -1.17 -5.14 -2.47
N LEU A 141 0.01 -4.68 -2.89
CA LEU A 141 1.25 -4.93 -2.15
C LEU A 141 1.31 -4.15 -0.83
N ASP A 142 0.81 -2.91 -0.81
CA ASP A 142 0.76 -2.09 0.40
C ASP A 142 -0.23 -2.69 1.41
N GLU A 143 -1.38 -3.18 0.97
CA GLU A 143 -2.33 -3.91 1.80
C GLU A 143 -1.75 -5.21 2.34
N LEU A 144 -1.07 -5.97 1.48
CA LEU A 144 -0.40 -7.21 1.88
C LEU A 144 0.63 -6.96 3.00
N ARG A 145 1.41 -5.86 2.90
CA ARG A 145 2.34 -5.45 3.98
C ARG A 145 1.61 -5.13 5.28
N ILE A 146 0.54 -4.35 5.21
CA ILE A 146 -0.25 -3.98 6.39
C ILE A 146 -0.81 -5.23 7.07
N LEU A 147 -1.38 -6.16 6.31
CA LEU A 147 -1.91 -7.42 6.85
C LEU A 147 -0.81 -8.28 7.49
N ALA A 148 0.35 -8.36 6.86
CA ALA A 148 1.51 -9.06 7.40
C ALA A 148 2.04 -8.43 8.67
N PHE A 149 2.14 -7.10 8.70
CA PHE A 149 2.54 -6.37 9.89
C PHE A 149 1.56 -6.56 11.05
N LYS A 150 0.24 -6.49 10.79
CA LYS A 150 -0.81 -6.77 11.79
C LYS A 150 -0.71 -8.19 12.38
N LYS A 151 -0.18 -9.13 11.60
CA LYS A 151 0.10 -10.52 12.02
C LYS A 151 1.49 -10.68 12.66
N ASN A 152 2.20 -9.57 12.90
CA ASN A 152 3.58 -9.53 13.39
C ASN A 152 4.54 -10.31 12.48
N ALA A 153 4.38 -10.28 11.15
CA ALA A 153 5.40 -10.79 10.24
C ALA A 153 6.56 -9.80 10.11
N ASP A 154 7.77 -10.32 9.89
CA ASP A 154 8.94 -9.49 9.57
C ASP A 154 9.16 -9.41 8.04
N ALA A 155 8.62 -10.39 7.30
CA ALA A 155 8.69 -10.46 5.85
C ALA A 155 7.56 -11.31 5.26
N ILE A 156 7.37 -11.19 3.95
CA ILE A 156 6.61 -12.12 3.11
C ILE A 156 7.56 -12.72 2.07
N VAL A 157 7.58 -14.05 2.02
CA VAL A 157 8.33 -14.82 1.01
C VAL A 157 7.38 -15.58 0.10
N GLY A 158 7.86 -15.96 -1.08
CA GLY A 158 7.05 -16.64 -2.09
C GLY A 158 5.87 -15.79 -2.55
N LEU A 159 6.07 -14.48 -2.66
CA LEU A 159 5.07 -13.55 -3.18
C LEU A 159 4.72 -13.92 -4.62
N ASP A 160 3.43 -14.04 -4.90
CA ASP A 160 2.85 -14.18 -6.22
C ASP A 160 1.79 -13.10 -6.47
N LEU A 161 1.66 -12.70 -7.73
CA LEU A 161 0.75 -11.64 -8.18
C LEU A 161 -0.10 -12.12 -9.35
N ASP A 162 -1.38 -12.31 -9.09
CA ASP A 162 -2.36 -12.73 -10.09
C ASP A 162 -3.25 -11.57 -10.55
N PHE A 163 -3.60 -11.61 -11.83
CA PHE A 163 -4.53 -10.66 -12.45
C PHE A 163 -5.71 -11.43 -13.03
N MET A 164 -6.92 -11.22 -12.49
CA MET A 164 -8.13 -11.93 -12.91
C MET A 164 -9.15 -10.96 -13.50
N ASN A 165 -9.61 -11.24 -14.72
CA ASN A 165 -10.73 -10.52 -15.33
C ASN A 165 -12.04 -11.22 -14.97
N LEU A 166 -12.93 -10.52 -14.27
CA LEU A 166 -14.24 -11.06 -13.85
C LEU A 166 -15.37 -10.79 -14.87
N GLY A 167 -15.03 -10.28 -16.05
CA GLY A 167 -15.98 -9.78 -17.03
C GLY A 167 -16.46 -8.37 -16.70
N ASN A 168 -17.28 -7.79 -17.57
CA ASN A 168 -17.84 -6.44 -17.41
C ASN A 168 -16.79 -5.39 -17.03
N ASN A 169 -15.61 -5.39 -17.66
CA ASN A 169 -14.57 -4.39 -17.38
C ASN A 169 -14.13 -4.35 -15.90
N VAL A 170 -14.15 -5.49 -15.20
CA VAL A 170 -13.63 -5.61 -13.84
C VAL A 170 -12.35 -6.44 -13.86
N LEU A 171 -11.29 -5.89 -13.27
CA LEU A 171 -10.02 -6.56 -13.08
C LEU A 171 -9.69 -6.62 -11.60
N VAL A 172 -9.32 -7.80 -11.12
CA VAL A 172 -8.85 -8.01 -9.76
C VAL A 172 -7.36 -8.27 -9.78
N VAL A 173 -6.62 -7.62 -8.90
CA VAL A 173 -5.21 -7.89 -8.63
C VAL A 173 -5.14 -8.58 -7.27
N ILE A 174 -4.57 -9.78 -7.25
CA ILE A 174 -4.44 -10.60 -6.04
C ILE A 174 -2.95 -10.73 -5.74
N ALA A 175 -2.54 -10.33 -4.54
CA ALA A 175 -1.18 -10.53 -4.03
C ALA A 175 -1.24 -11.59 -2.94
N THR A 176 -0.44 -12.65 -3.04
CA THR A 176 -0.39 -13.74 -2.05
C THR A 176 1.05 -14.06 -1.70
N GLY A 177 1.32 -14.36 -0.43
CA GLY A 177 2.61 -14.90 -0.02
C GLY A 177 2.56 -15.48 1.38
N THR A 178 3.69 -15.96 1.90
CA THR A 178 3.77 -16.50 3.25
C THR A 178 4.43 -15.51 4.19
N GLY A 179 3.70 -15.08 5.22
CA GLY A 179 4.24 -14.23 6.29
C GLY A 179 5.19 -15.03 7.18
N VAL A 180 6.37 -14.48 7.46
CA VAL A 180 7.43 -15.17 8.22
C VAL A 180 8.06 -14.28 9.29
N LYS A 181 8.61 -14.91 10.32
CA LYS A 181 9.58 -14.32 11.25
C LYS A 181 10.99 -14.64 10.80
N LEU A 182 11.89 -13.68 10.96
CA LEU A 182 13.30 -13.81 10.61
C LEU A 182 14.16 -13.83 11.87
N SER A 183 15.36 -14.41 11.76
CA SER A 183 16.37 -14.32 12.81
C SER A 183 16.80 -12.87 12.97
N ASN A 184 16.96 -12.41 14.21
CA ASN A 184 17.62 -11.13 14.47
C ASN A 184 19.04 -11.17 13.90
N ASN A 185 19.50 -10.03 13.38
CA ASN A 185 20.84 -9.89 12.82
C ASN A 185 21.84 -9.75 13.97
N ASP A 186 21.97 -10.79 14.79
CA ASP A 186 23.10 -10.93 15.70
C ASP A 186 24.29 -11.34 14.83
N ILE A 187 24.91 -10.35 14.18
CA ILE A 187 26.32 -10.48 13.86
C ILE A 187 26.98 -10.67 15.22
N GLN A 188 27.28 -11.91 15.54
CA GLN A 188 28.23 -12.25 16.58
C GLN A 188 29.54 -11.55 16.21
N ASN A 189 29.75 -10.36 16.75
CA ASN A 189 31.09 -9.91 17.12
C ASN A 189 31.54 -10.78 18.30
N SER A 190 31.64 -12.08 18.08
CA SER A 190 32.43 -12.99 18.90
C SER A 190 33.71 -13.23 18.13
N ASP A 191 34.58 -12.22 18.11
CA ASP A 191 36.01 -12.49 18.04
C ASP A 191 36.77 -11.49 18.93
N SER A 192 37.17 -12.04 20.08
CA SER A 192 38.28 -11.63 20.95
C SER A 192 38.21 -10.29 21.70
N THR A 193 37.56 -10.33 22.86
CA THR A 193 38.15 -9.76 24.09
C THR A 193 38.09 -10.90 25.11
N THR A 194 39.19 -11.37 25.69
CA THR A 194 39.94 -10.61 26.72
C THR A 194 41.40 -11.11 26.92
N PRO A 195 42.22 -10.33 27.66
CA PRO A 195 43.68 -10.26 27.57
C PRO A 195 44.45 -11.00 28.69
N ASP A 196 45.78 -10.80 28.66
CA ASP A 196 46.84 -11.08 29.66
C ASP A 196 47.43 -12.50 29.67
N GLN A 197 48.70 -12.65 29.25
CA GLN A 197 49.95 -12.52 30.04
C GLN A 197 50.08 -13.58 31.13
N ASP A 198 50.93 -14.59 30.88
CA ASP A 198 51.88 -15.14 31.85
C ASP A 198 52.80 -16.16 31.17
N GLY A 199 54.13 -16.01 31.34
CA GLY A 199 55.15 -17.03 31.03
C GLY A 199 56.30 -16.59 30.14
#